data_AF-A0A1Y5TZG6-F1
#
_entry.id   AF-A0A1Y5TZG6-F1
#
_cell.length_a   1.000
_cell.length_b   1.000
_cell.length_c   1.000
_cell.angle_alpha   90.00
_cell.angle_beta   90.00
_cell.angle_gamma   90.00
#
_symmetry.space_group_name_H-M   'P 1'
#
loop_
_entity.id
_entity.type
_entity.pdbx_description
1 polymer ?
#
loop_
_entity_poly.entity_id
_entity_poly.type
_entity_poly.pdbx_seq_one_letter_code
_entity_poly.pdbx_strand_id
1 'polypeptide(L)'
;MLDSQTAAFAERVWEIASRLGNNAPKIADEMMGTAFPLTCTQARQEGALRMLRTGIITEVKRILRNRTDGLEQADFSDVCDAFVPLIKDLRSKTYFVEGAEEYVAIPDLIAEPELLDDARRFMRRKGKECLDEADRLDALFAAVTSTDPDVERARQEVLA
;
A
#
# COMPACT_ATOMS: atom_id res chain seq x y z
N MET A 1 21.18 -27.05 -8.43
CA MET A 1 19.87 -27.29 -9.09
C MET A 1 18.76 -26.37 -8.54
N LEU A 2 18.89 -25.81 -7.32
CA LEU A 2 18.01 -24.75 -6.82
C LEU A 2 18.32 -23.37 -7.46
N ASP A 3 19.61 -23.03 -7.62
CA ASP A 3 20.02 -21.72 -8.17
C ASP A 3 19.55 -21.48 -9.61
N SER A 4 19.43 -22.54 -10.42
CA SER A 4 18.99 -22.44 -11.83
C SER A 4 17.51 -22.09 -11.97
N GLN A 5 16.65 -22.56 -11.05
CA GLN A 5 15.22 -22.25 -11.10
C GLN A 5 14.94 -20.84 -10.58
N THR A 6 15.65 -20.42 -9.54
CA THR A 6 15.58 -19.03 -9.04
C THR A 6 16.09 -18.04 -10.09
N ALA A 7 17.15 -18.38 -10.82
CA ALA A 7 17.64 -17.56 -11.94
C ALA A 7 16.61 -17.45 -13.07
N ALA A 8 16.02 -18.57 -13.51
CA ALA A 8 14.99 -18.57 -14.55
C ALA A 8 13.74 -17.77 -14.15
N PHE A 9 13.33 -17.88 -12.88
CA PHE A 9 12.23 -17.07 -12.34
C PHE A 9 12.58 -15.57 -12.38
N ALA A 10 13.79 -15.19 -11.96
CA ALA A 10 14.24 -13.82 -12.00
C ALA A 10 14.35 -13.25 -13.43
N GLU A 11 14.88 -14.02 -14.38
CA GLU A 11 14.92 -13.63 -15.81
C GLU A 11 13.50 -13.36 -16.34
N ARG A 12 12.54 -14.21 -15.99
CA ARG A 12 11.14 -14.05 -16.40
C ARG A 12 10.50 -12.80 -15.79
N VAL A 13 10.78 -12.51 -14.52
CA VAL A 13 10.34 -11.27 -13.86
C VAL A 13 10.83 -10.05 -14.65
N TRP A 14 12.10 -10.05 -15.05
CA TRP A 14 12.69 -8.93 -15.80
C TRP A 14 12.17 -8.84 -17.24
N GLU A 15 11.96 -9.96 -17.91
CA GLU A 15 11.32 -10.02 -19.24
C GLU A 15 9.95 -9.34 -19.20
N ILE A 16 9.11 -9.67 -18.21
CA ILE A 16 7.77 -9.12 -18.08
C ILE A 16 7.82 -7.65 -17.62
N ALA A 17 8.69 -7.31 -16.67
CA ALA A 17 8.88 -5.94 -16.20
C ALA A 17 9.28 -4.99 -17.34
N SER A 18 10.07 -5.46 -18.32
CA SER A 18 10.44 -4.67 -19.50
C SER A 18 9.24 -4.23 -20.36
N ARG A 19 8.13 -4.97 -20.31
CA ARG A 19 6.91 -4.70 -21.07
C ARG A 19 5.85 -3.97 -20.24
N LEU A 20 5.74 -4.29 -18.95
CA LEU A 20 4.65 -3.82 -18.08
C LEU A 20 5.07 -2.74 -17.08
N GLY A 21 6.36 -2.40 -17.01
CA GLY A 21 6.94 -1.59 -15.92
C GLY A 21 7.11 -2.40 -14.63
N ASN A 22 7.66 -1.77 -13.58
CA ASN A 22 8.00 -2.43 -12.30
C ASN A 22 6.78 -2.69 -11.38
N ASN A 23 5.60 -2.96 -11.94
CA ASN A 23 4.40 -3.19 -11.15
C ASN A 23 4.30 -4.67 -10.72
N ALA A 24 4.74 -4.97 -9.50
CA ALA A 24 4.82 -6.34 -9.00
C ALA A 24 3.48 -7.12 -9.05
N PRO A 25 2.31 -6.54 -8.70
CA PRO A 25 1.03 -7.21 -8.87
C PRO A 25 0.73 -7.62 -10.33
N LYS A 26 0.91 -6.70 -11.29
CA LYS A 26 0.68 -7.00 -12.71
C LYS A 26 1.65 -8.04 -13.26
N ILE A 27 2.92 -7.97 -12.86
CA ILE A 27 3.93 -8.96 -13.23
C ILE A 27 3.54 -10.34 -12.68
N ALA A 28 3.14 -10.40 -11.40
CA ALA A 28 2.70 -11.65 -10.77
C ALA A 28 1.46 -12.23 -11.47
N ASP A 29 0.47 -11.40 -11.80
CA ASP A 29 -0.74 -11.84 -12.50
C ASP A 29 -0.43 -12.38 -13.91
N GLU A 30 0.46 -11.70 -14.65
CA GLU A 30 0.94 -12.18 -15.95
C GLU A 30 1.67 -13.53 -15.81
N MET A 31 2.61 -13.64 -14.86
CA MET A 31 3.34 -14.88 -14.58
C MET A 31 2.41 -16.03 -14.18
N MET A 32 1.43 -15.76 -13.33
CA MET A 32 0.42 -16.74 -12.92
C MET A 32 -0.42 -17.21 -14.12
N GLY A 33 -0.79 -16.28 -15.01
CA GLY A 33 -1.60 -16.57 -16.20
C GLY A 33 -0.87 -17.37 -17.27
N THR A 34 0.40 -17.05 -17.54
CA THR A 34 1.16 -17.70 -18.63
C THR A 34 2.10 -18.81 -18.18
N ALA A 35 2.78 -18.66 -17.05
CA ALA A 35 3.84 -19.59 -16.62
C ALA A 35 3.32 -20.72 -15.72
N PHE A 36 2.24 -20.50 -14.96
CA PHE A 36 1.72 -21.47 -13.99
C PHE A 36 0.20 -21.76 -14.11
N PRO A 37 -0.34 -21.99 -15.32
CA PRO A 37 -1.79 -22.09 -15.51
C PRO A 37 -2.43 -23.26 -14.74
N LEU A 38 -1.73 -24.40 -14.66
CA LEU A 38 -2.20 -25.59 -13.94
C LEU A 38 -2.19 -25.35 -12.42
N THR A 39 -1.11 -24.80 -11.88
CA THR A 39 -0.98 -24.46 -10.46
C THR A 39 -2.04 -23.44 -10.03
N CYS A 40 -2.31 -22.43 -10.86
CA CYS A 40 -3.36 -21.45 -10.58
C CYS A 40 -4.76 -22.08 -10.59
N THR A 41 -4.99 -23.05 -11.47
CA THR A 41 -6.27 -23.79 -11.53
C THR A 41 -6.46 -24.64 -10.28
N GLN A 42 -5.44 -25.37 -9.85
CA GLN A 42 -5.46 -26.17 -8.62
C GLN A 42 -5.62 -25.29 -7.37
N ALA A 43 -4.84 -24.20 -7.26
CA ALA A 43 -4.94 -23.26 -6.16
C ALA A 43 -6.32 -22.58 -6.08
N ARG A 44 -7.02 -22.39 -7.20
CA ARG A 44 -8.43 -21.94 -7.18
C ARG A 44 -9.37 -22.99 -6.61
N GLN A 45 -9.23 -24.25 -7.05
CA GLN A 45 -10.06 -25.36 -6.57
C GLN A 45 -9.89 -25.59 -5.06
N GLU A 46 -8.68 -25.37 -4.56
CA GLU A 46 -8.33 -25.50 -3.14
C GLU A 46 -8.58 -24.23 -2.32
N GLY A 47 -9.05 -23.14 -2.93
CA GLY A 47 -9.25 -21.85 -2.25
C GLY A 47 -7.96 -21.12 -1.84
N ALA A 48 -6.79 -21.62 -2.24
CA ALA A 48 -5.47 -21.11 -1.89
C ALA A 48 -4.90 -20.06 -2.86
N LEU A 49 -5.64 -19.67 -3.92
CA LEU A 49 -5.14 -18.75 -4.96
C LEU A 49 -4.63 -17.43 -4.37
N ARG A 50 -5.32 -16.86 -3.37
CA ARG A 50 -4.87 -15.61 -2.73
C ARG A 50 -3.48 -15.77 -2.11
N MET A 51 -3.25 -16.88 -1.41
CA MET A 51 -1.96 -17.16 -0.77
C MET A 51 -0.85 -17.35 -1.82
N LEU A 52 -1.13 -18.09 -2.89
CA LEU A 52 -0.20 -18.28 -4.00
C LEU A 52 0.16 -16.93 -4.65
N ARG A 53 -0.85 -16.10 -4.94
CA ARG A 53 -0.65 -14.77 -5.51
C ARG A 53 0.21 -13.89 -4.62
N THR A 54 -0.07 -13.84 -3.32
CA THR A 54 0.71 -13.05 -2.36
C THR A 54 2.17 -13.52 -2.30
N GLY A 55 2.42 -14.83 -2.32
CA GLY A 55 3.77 -15.38 -2.35
C GLY A 55 4.55 -14.97 -3.60
N ILE A 56 3.92 -15.05 -4.77
CA ILE A 56 4.54 -14.65 -6.04
C ILE A 56 4.81 -13.14 -6.06
N ILE A 57 3.85 -12.31 -5.63
CA ILE A 57 4.05 -10.85 -5.55
C ILE A 57 5.23 -10.50 -4.64
N THR A 58 5.35 -11.17 -3.49
CA THR A 58 6.44 -10.96 -2.54
C THR A 58 7.79 -11.26 -3.18
N GLU A 59 7.89 -12.36 -3.92
CA GLU A 59 9.13 -12.77 -4.58
C GLU A 59 9.47 -11.88 -5.77
N VAL A 60 8.48 -11.47 -6.56
CA VAL A 60 8.65 -10.46 -7.62
C VAL A 60 9.20 -9.15 -7.04
N LYS A 61 8.62 -8.65 -5.94
CA LYS A 61 9.13 -7.45 -5.24
C LYS A 61 10.57 -7.63 -4.78
N ARG A 62 10.91 -8.80 -4.22
CA ARG A 62 12.29 -9.11 -3.82
C ARG A 62 13.24 -9.00 -5.01
N ILE A 63 12.89 -9.60 -6.14
CA ILE A 63 13.74 -9.56 -7.35
C ILE A 63 13.86 -8.15 -7.90
N LEU A 64 12.75 -7.41 -7.98
CA LEU A 64 12.76 -6.03 -8.45
C LEU A 64 13.62 -5.12 -7.56
N ARG A 65 13.56 -5.31 -6.23
CA ARG A 65 14.42 -4.61 -5.25
C ARG A 65 15.89 -5.01 -5.35
N ASN A 66 16.19 -6.29 -5.57
CA ASN A 66 17.56 -6.79 -5.63
C ASN A 66 18.38 -6.23 -6.81
N ARG A 67 17.73 -5.68 -7.86
CA ARG A 67 18.44 -4.91 -8.90
C ARG A 67 18.91 -3.56 -8.38
N THR A 68 18.19 -2.98 -7.42
CA THR A 68 18.56 -1.78 -6.69
C THR A 68 19.59 -2.09 -5.60
N ASP A 69 19.55 -3.26 -4.96
CA ASP A 69 20.52 -3.62 -3.90
C ASP A 69 21.97 -3.81 -4.39
N GLY A 70 22.21 -3.92 -5.70
CA GLY A 70 23.55 -3.83 -6.31
C GLY A 70 24.05 -2.39 -6.51
N LEU A 71 23.17 -1.41 -6.30
CA LEU A 71 23.37 0.02 -6.47
C LEU A 71 22.76 0.71 -5.24
N GLU A 72 23.46 0.54 -4.12
CA GLU A 72 23.35 1.36 -2.91
C GLU A 72 22.06 1.19 -2.10
N GLN A 73 22.28 0.97 -0.81
CA GLN A 73 21.31 1.14 0.24
C GLN A 73 20.82 2.60 0.17
N ALA A 74 19.76 2.86 -0.60
CA ALA A 74 19.24 4.20 -0.85
C ALA A 74 18.78 4.84 0.46
N ASP A 75 19.69 5.60 1.06
CA ASP A 75 19.36 6.66 1.98
C ASP A 75 18.52 7.71 1.22
N PHE A 76 17.84 8.59 1.94
CA PHE A 76 16.90 9.58 1.36
C PHE A 76 17.53 10.48 0.27
N SER A 77 18.86 10.46 0.13
CA SER A 77 19.66 11.16 -0.89
C SER A 77 19.49 10.66 -2.32
N ASP A 78 18.95 9.45 -2.56
CA ASP A 78 18.76 8.95 -3.94
C ASP A 78 17.41 9.35 -4.55
N VAL A 79 16.57 10.06 -3.80
CA VAL A 79 15.45 10.80 -4.38
C VAL A 79 16.00 12.06 -5.01
N CYS A 80 15.93 12.18 -6.34
CA CYS A 80 16.34 13.36 -7.11
C CYS A 80 16.08 14.67 -6.33
N ASP A 81 17.11 15.52 -6.19
CA ASP A 81 17.08 16.79 -5.44
C ASP A 81 15.83 17.65 -5.70
N ALA A 82 15.22 17.51 -6.89
CA ALA A 82 13.98 18.17 -7.26
C ALA A 82 12.77 17.82 -6.36
N PHE A 83 12.71 16.62 -5.79
CA PHE A 83 11.59 16.19 -4.95
C PHE A 83 11.85 16.37 -3.45
N VAL A 84 13.09 16.56 -3.03
CA VAL A 84 13.48 16.80 -1.62
C VAL A 84 12.60 17.86 -0.93
N PRO A 85 12.32 19.03 -1.54
CA PRO A 85 11.46 20.04 -0.94
C PRO A 85 10.01 19.60 -0.71
N LEU A 86 9.52 18.63 -1.49
CA LEU A 86 8.15 18.12 -1.41
C LEU A 86 8.02 16.99 -0.38
N ILE A 87 9.07 16.17 -0.23
CA ILE A 87 9.04 15.00 0.66
C ILE A 87 9.48 15.32 2.09
N LYS A 88 10.28 16.38 2.31
CA LYS A 88 10.82 16.73 3.63
C LYS A 88 9.73 17.01 4.68
N ASP A 89 8.58 17.52 4.26
CA ASP A 89 7.47 17.90 5.14
C ASP A 89 6.43 16.79 5.27
N LEU A 90 6.64 15.65 4.59
CA LEU A 90 5.81 14.46 4.75
C LEU A 90 6.06 13.83 6.12
N ARG A 91 4.97 13.47 6.81
CA ARG A 91 5.03 12.90 8.16
C ARG A 91 5.59 11.48 8.21
N SER A 92 5.62 10.76 7.10
CA SER A 92 6.02 9.35 7.04
C SER A 92 6.88 9.08 5.81
N LYS A 93 7.71 8.04 5.91
CA LYS A 93 8.55 7.52 4.83
C LYS A 93 7.80 6.55 3.90
N THR A 94 6.65 6.07 4.36
CA THR A 94 5.76 5.16 3.65
C THR A 94 4.31 5.62 3.77
N TYR A 95 3.50 5.31 2.78
CA TYR A 95 2.07 5.62 2.76
C TYR A 95 1.27 4.40 2.32
N PHE A 96 0.08 4.26 2.91
CA PHE A 96 -0.83 3.17 2.56
C PHE A 96 -1.45 3.40 1.18
N VAL A 97 -1.38 2.38 0.33
CA VAL A 97 -1.95 2.33 -1.01
C VAL A 97 -3.08 1.30 -0.96
N GLU A 98 -4.31 1.76 -1.18
CA GLU A 98 -5.53 0.96 -0.97
C GLU A 98 -5.66 -0.16 -2.01
N GLY A 99 -5.38 0.12 -3.29
CA GLY A 99 -5.40 -0.86 -4.37
C GLY A 99 -4.31 -1.94 -4.25
N ALA A 100 -3.24 -1.67 -3.49
CA ALA A 100 -2.18 -2.64 -3.19
C ALA A 100 -2.33 -3.30 -1.80
N GLU A 101 -3.28 -2.83 -0.99
CA GLU A 101 -3.51 -3.25 0.41
C GLU A 101 -2.24 -3.20 1.29
N GLU A 102 -1.34 -2.24 1.06
CA GLU A 102 -0.04 -2.20 1.77
C GLU A 102 0.54 -0.78 1.91
N TYR A 103 1.57 -0.67 2.75
CA TYR A 103 2.39 0.55 2.84
C TYR A 103 3.54 0.50 1.83
N VAL A 104 3.63 1.54 0.99
CA VAL A 104 4.63 1.68 -0.06
C VAL A 104 5.56 2.85 0.28
N ALA A 105 6.86 2.70 0.02
CA ALA A 105 7.86 3.71 0.32
C ALA A 105 7.81 4.89 -0.67
N ILE A 106 8.18 6.08 -0.22
CA ILE A 106 8.21 7.29 -1.07
C ILE A 106 8.96 7.10 -2.40
N PRO A 107 10.15 6.45 -2.44
CA PRO A 107 10.84 6.22 -3.71
C PRO A 107 9.99 5.41 -4.71
N ASP A 108 9.33 4.34 -4.25
CA ASP A 108 8.45 3.52 -5.07
C ASP A 108 7.21 4.29 -5.53
N LEU A 109 6.64 5.13 -4.67
CA LEU A 109 5.52 6.02 -5.02
C LEU A 109 5.92 7.06 -6.08
N ILE A 110 7.14 7.59 -6.02
CA ILE A 110 7.67 8.51 -7.04
C ILE A 110 7.86 7.77 -8.37
N ALA A 111 8.36 6.54 -8.33
CA ALA A 111 8.55 5.70 -9.51
C ALA A 111 7.23 5.24 -10.16
N GLU A 112 6.17 5.06 -9.36
CA GLU A 112 4.85 4.61 -9.81
C GLU A 112 3.74 5.64 -9.47
N PRO A 113 3.48 6.63 -10.35
CA PRO A 113 2.52 7.70 -10.09
C PRO A 113 1.09 7.24 -9.78
N GLU A 114 0.66 6.09 -10.29
CA GLU A 114 -0.66 5.51 -9.98
C GLU A 114 -0.77 5.09 -8.51
N LEU A 115 0.30 4.56 -7.92
CA LEU A 115 0.33 4.21 -6.49
C LEU A 115 0.33 5.48 -5.63
N LEU A 116 1.05 6.52 -6.07
CA LEU A 116 1.01 7.84 -5.41
C LEU A 116 -0.37 8.48 -5.51
N ASP A 117 -1.06 8.34 -6.66
CA ASP A 117 -2.42 8.83 -6.86
C ASP A 117 -3.42 8.17 -5.92
N ASP A 118 -3.27 6.87 -5.72
CA ASP A 118 -4.10 6.11 -4.78
C ASP A 118 -3.78 6.50 -3.32
N ALA A 119 -2.51 6.53 -2.93
CA ALA A 119 -2.08 6.97 -1.60
C ALA A 119 -2.58 8.39 -1.25
N ARG A 120 -2.49 9.35 -2.18
CA ARG A 120 -2.97 10.72 -1.94
C ARG A 120 -4.50 10.78 -1.78
N ARG A 121 -5.25 9.95 -2.53
CA ARG A 121 -6.72 9.90 -2.42
C ARG A 121 -7.14 9.27 -1.10
N PHE A 122 -6.49 8.17 -0.71
CA PHE A 122 -6.69 7.53 0.59
C PHE A 122 -6.44 8.52 1.73
N MET A 123 -5.29 9.22 1.73
CA MET A 123 -4.95 10.21 2.76
C MET A 123 -5.96 11.36 2.84
N ARG A 124 -6.45 11.87 1.69
CA ARG A 124 -7.48 12.91 1.68
C ARG A 124 -8.80 12.44 2.27
N ARG A 125 -9.24 11.23 1.91
CA ARG A 125 -10.46 10.64 2.46
C ARG A 125 -10.33 10.41 3.96
N LYS A 126 -9.21 9.87 4.45
CA LYS A 126 -8.94 9.71 5.88
C LYS A 126 -8.93 11.04 6.64
N GLY A 127 -8.33 12.07 6.06
CA GLY A 127 -8.37 13.42 6.62
C GLY A 127 -9.80 13.96 6.74
N LYS A 128 -10.62 13.79 5.69
CA LYS A 128 -12.03 14.19 5.72
C LYS A 128 -12.83 13.41 6.76
N GLU A 129 -12.69 12.09 6.81
CA GLU A 129 -13.34 11.24 7.83
C GLU A 129 -13.00 11.73 9.25
N CYS A 130 -11.73 12.09 9.49
CA CYS A 130 -11.29 12.59 10.80
C CYS A 130 -11.87 13.97 11.13
N LEU A 131 -11.99 14.88 10.15
CA LEU A 131 -12.59 16.19 10.35
C LEU A 131 -14.11 16.07 10.60
N ASP A 132 -14.79 15.27 9.78
CA ASP A 132 -16.23 15.03 9.94
C ASP A 132 -16.54 14.41 11.32
N GLU A 133 -15.65 13.55 11.84
CA GLU A 133 -15.77 12.98 13.20
C GLU A 133 -15.48 14.03 14.29
N ALA A 134 -14.50 14.90 14.10
CA ALA A 134 -14.21 16.00 15.03
C ALA A 134 -15.41 16.96 15.14
N ASP A 135 -16.04 17.32 14.02
CA ASP A 135 -17.25 18.17 14.02
C ASP A 135 -18.40 17.55 14.84
N ARG A 136 -18.54 16.21 14.82
CA ARG A 136 -19.52 15.50 15.66
C ARG A 136 -19.16 15.56 17.13
N LEU A 137 -17.88 15.44 17.46
CA LEU A 137 -17.39 15.59 18.83
C LEU A 137 -17.62 17.02 19.34
N ASP A 138 -17.41 18.02 18.50
CA ASP A 138 -17.71 19.42 18.83
C ASP A 138 -19.21 19.64 19.08
N ALA A 139 -20.07 19.06 18.23
CA ALA A 139 -21.52 19.12 18.42
C ALA A 139 -21.96 18.39 19.70
N LEU A 140 -21.39 17.23 19.99
CA LEU A 140 -21.64 16.49 21.23
C LEU A 140 -21.20 17.30 22.45
N PHE A 141 -20.01 17.89 22.40
CA PHE A 141 -19.51 18.74 23.47
C PHE A 141 -20.44 19.94 23.72
N ALA A 142 -20.86 20.63 22.66
CA ALA A 142 -21.80 21.74 22.76
C ALA A 142 -23.14 21.32 23.37
N ALA A 143 -23.67 20.15 22.98
CA ALA A 143 -24.89 19.61 23.56
C ALA A 143 -24.72 19.33 25.06
N VAL A 144 -23.68 18.57 25.42
CA VAL A 144 -23.39 18.14 26.80
C VAL A 144 -23.06 19.31 27.74
N THR A 145 -22.54 20.41 27.21
CA THR A 145 -22.22 21.62 28.00
C THR A 145 -23.32 22.68 27.99
N SER A 146 -24.43 22.43 27.29
CA SER A 146 -25.60 23.30 27.35
C SER A 146 -26.26 23.25 28.73
N THR A 147 -26.90 24.35 29.15
CA THR A 147 -27.67 24.42 30.41
C THR A 147 -29.09 23.84 30.27
N ASP A 148 -29.30 22.92 29.33
CA ASP A 148 -30.60 22.28 29.11
C ASP A 148 -30.86 21.24 30.21
N PRO A 149 -31.96 21.36 30.98
CA PRO A 149 -32.32 20.41 32.04
C PRO A 149 -32.47 18.95 31.56
N ASP A 150 -32.93 18.75 30.32
CA ASP A 150 -33.11 17.42 29.74
C ASP A 150 -31.76 16.79 29.40
N VAL A 151 -30.80 17.60 28.98
CA VAL A 151 -29.42 17.14 28.74
C VAL A 151 -28.72 16.84 30.07
N GLU A 152 -28.92 17.65 31.10
CA GLU A 152 -28.33 17.38 32.42
C GLU A 152 -28.86 16.07 33.03
N ARG A 153 -30.16 15.79 32.85
CA ARG A 153 -30.75 14.49 33.21
C ARG A 153 -30.13 13.35 32.40
N ALA A 154 -30.01 13.49 31.08
CA ALA A 154 -29.40 12.48 30.22
C ALA A 154 -27.93 12.19 30.61
N ARG A 155 -27.17 13.22 31.02
CA ARG A 155 -25.80 13.06 31.52
C ARG A 155 -25.76 12.26 32.83
N GLN A 156 -26.69 12.54 33.75
CA GLN A 156 -26.78 11.80 35.01
C GLN A 156 -27.15 10.33 34.80
N GLU A 157 -28.01 10.03 33.81
CA GLU A 157 -28.37 8.65 33.44
C GLU A 157 -27.19 7.86 32.84
N VAL A 158 -26.26 8.52 32.13
CA VAL A 158 -25.03 7.88 31.62
C VAL A 158 -23.99 7.64 32.72
N LEU A 159 -24.01 8.44 33.79
CA LEU A 159 -23.05 8.34 34.91
C LEU A 159 -23.50 7.38 36.02
N ALA A 160 -24.76 6.92 35.99
CA ALA A 160 -25.36 5.99 36.96
C ALA A 160 -25.13 4.52 36.59
#